data_AF-A0A8J8BNX6-F1
#
_entry.id   AF-A0A8J8BNX6-F1
#
_cell.length_a   1.000
_cell.length_b   1.000
_cell.length_c   1.000
_cell.angle_alpha   90.00
_cell.angle_beta   90.00
_cell.angle_gamma   90.00
#
_symmetry.space_group_name_H-M   'P 1'
#
loop_
_entity.id
_entity.type
_entity.pdbx_description
1 polymer ?
#
loop_
_entity_poly.entity_id
_entity_poly.type
_entity_poly.pdbx_seq_one_letter_code
_entity_poly.pdbx_strand_id
1 'polypeptide(L)'
;MDDIIILAFIGAILAVLIYIFWKRMKRLLINSLVGIILLLVLQYVFMIDIPINMFTLLVAALFGIPGVGTLLILHLGGMLC
;
A
#
# COMPACT_ATOMS: atom_id res chain seq x y z
N MET A 1 3.70 42.31 14.68
CA MET A 1 3.68 41.13 15.59
C MET A 1 2.69 40.09 15.06
N ASP A 2 1.56 40.51 14.50
CA ASP A 2 0.53 39.63 13.95
C ASP A 2 1.01 38.75 12.80
N ASP A 3 1.88 39.27 11.91
CA ASP A 3 2.43 38.49 10.79
C ASP A 3 3.26 37.28 11.25
N ILE A 4 4.02 37.44 12.34
CA ILE A 4 4.85 36.36 12.91
C ILE A 4 3.95 35.28 13.51
N ILE A 5 2.84 35.68 14.13
CA ILE A 5 1.86 34.76 14.71
C ILE A 5 1.15 33.97 13.60
N ILE A 6 0.75 34.63 12.50
CA ILE A 6 0.15 33.98 11.33
C ILE A 6 1.14 33.00 10.68
N LEU A 7 2.39 33.40 10.49
CA LEU A 7 3.42 32.55 9.88
C LEU A 7 3.71 31.31 10.75
N ALA A 8 3.75 31.48 12.07
CA ALA A 8 3.93 30.38 13.01
C ALA A 8 2.74 29.39 12.97
N PHE A 9 1.52 29.89 12.81
CA PHE A 9 0.33 29.06 12.73
C PHE A 9 0.29 28.23 11.43
N ILE A 10 0.62 28.84 10.29
CA ILE A 10 0.74 28.15 9.00
C ILE A 10 1.86 27.10 9.06
N GLY A 11 3.01 27.46 9.64
CA GLY A 11 4.13 26.53 9.84
C GLY A 11 3.75 25.31 10.68
N ALA A 12 2.99 25.52 11.77
CA ALA A 12 2.50 24.43 12.61
C ALA A 12 1.56 23.49 11.84
N ILE A 13 0.62 24.04 11.04
CA ILE A 13 -0.30 23.24 10.21
C ILE A 13 0.49 22.40 9.18
N LEU A 14 1.45 23.01 8.49
CA LEU A 14 2.28 22.31 7.52
C LEU A 14 3.10 21.19 8.17
N ALA A 15 3.70 21.44 9.34
CA ALA A 15 4.44 20.43 10.08
C ALA A 15 3.56 19.23 10.46
N VAL A 16 2.31 19.46 10.90
CA VAL A 16 1.35 18.40 11.20
C VAL A 16 1.00 17.59 9.95
N LEU A 17 0.74 18.26 8.82
CA LEU A 17 0.45 17.58 7.54
C LEU A 17 1.63 16.70 7.09
N ILE A 18 2.85 17.23 7.14
CA ILE A 18 4.08 16.51 6.80
C ILE A 18 4.26 15.29 7.72
N TYR A 19 4.02 15.46 9.03
CA TYR A 19 4.13 14.36 9.99
C TYR A 19 3.13 13.24 9.69
N ILE A 20 1.86 13.58 9.44
CA ILE A 20 0.82 12.60 9.07
C ILE A 20 1.18 11.90 7.76
N PHE A 21 1.62 12.66 6.76
CA PHE A 21 2.03 12.13 5.46
C PHE A 21 3.21 11.16 5.60
N TRP A 22 4.26 11.54 6.33
CA TRP A 22 5.43 10.71 6.58
C TRP A 22 5.08 9.40 7.31
N LYS A 23 4.20 9.48 8.31
CA LYS A 23 3.71 8.31 9.05
C LYS A 23 2.94 7.36 8.14
N ARG A 24 2.13 7.88 7.21
CA ARG A 24 1.38 7.06 6.23
C ARG A 24 2.30 6.44 5.18
N MET A 25 3.28 7.18 4.67
CA MET A 25 4.25 6.69 3.69
C MET A 25 5.03 5.48 4.19
N LYS A 26 5.53 5.51 5.44
CA LYS A 26 6.21 4.34 6.03
C LYS A 26 5.31 3.11 6.06
N ARG A 27 4.03 3.30 6.39
CA ARG A 27 3.05 2.20 6.44
C ARG A 27 2.75 1.64 5.04
N LEU A 28 2.70 2.49 4.02
CA LEU A 28 2.54 2.06 2.63
C LEU A 28 3.72 1.20 2.17
N LEU A 29 4.95 1.60 2.48
CA LEU A 29 6.14 0.81 2.13
C LEU A 29 6.12 -0.58 2.79
N ILE A 30 5.78 -0.65 4.07
CA ILE A 30 5.67 -1.94 4.78
C ILE A 30 4.54 -2.79 4.19
N ASN A 31 3.36 -2.20 3.96
CA ASN A 31 2.23 -2.91 3.36
C ASN A 31 2.55 -3.40 1.94
N SER A 32 3.33 -2.64 1.17
CA SER A 32 3.79 -3.00 -0.16
C SER A 32 4.67 -4.24 -0.14
N LEU A 33 5.70 -4.23 0.72
CA LEU A 33 6.58 -5.37 0.95
C LEU A 33 5.80 -6.60 1.40
N VAL A 34 4.92 -6.44 2.41
CA VAL A 34 4.10 -7.54 2.93
C VAL A 34 3.17 -8.09 1.86
N GLY A 35 2.55 -7.24 1.04
CA GLY A 35 1.69 -7.67 -0.07
C GLY A 35 2.44 -8.47 -1.13
N ILE A 36 3.60 -7.98 -1.56
CA ILE A 36 4.44 -8.69 -2.54
C ILE A 36 4.88 -10.03 -1.95
N ILE A 37 5.38 -10.06 -0.71
CA ILE A 37 5.78 -11.30 -0.04
C ILE A 37 4.60 -12.26 0.04
N LEU A 38 3.41 -11.79 0.41
CA LEU A 38 2.21 -12.62 0.51
C LEU A 38 1.80 -13.20 -0.85
N LEU A 39 1.87 -12.40 -1.93
CA LEU A 39 1.61 -12.86 -3.29
C LEU A 39 2.60 -13.97 -3.70
N LEU A 40 3.89 -13.79 -3.40
CA LEU A 40 4.92 -14.79 -3.69
C LEU A 40 4.74 -16.07 -2.85
N VAL A 41 4.34 -15.93 -1.59
CA VAL A 41 4.03 -17.09 -0.71
C VAL A 41 2.84 -17.87 -1.27
N LEU A 42 1.80 -17.19 -1.76
CA LEU A 42 0.65 -17.86 -2.39
C LEU A 42 1.07 -18.62 -3.66
N GLN A 43 1.93 -18.02 -4.49
CA GLN A 43 2.44 -18.68 -5.69
C GLN A 43 3.35 -19.88 -5.37
N TYR A 44 4.37 -19.69 -4.53
CA TYR A 44 5.45 -20.67 -4.38
C TYR A 44 5.23 -21.69 -3.25
N VAL A 45 4.54 -21.30 -2.18
CA VAL A 45 4.31 -22.18 -1.01
C VAL A 45 2.96 -22.88 -1.13
N PHE A 46 1.91 -22.12 -1.50
CA PHE A 46 0.56 -22.68 -1.64
C PHE A 46 0.26 -23.19 -3.06
N MET A 47 1.18 -22.98 -4.02
CA MET A 47 1.01 -23.40 -5.42
C MET A 47 -0.29 -22.90 -6.04
N ILE A 48 -0.73 -21.70 -5.66
CA ILE A 48 -1.87 -21.04 -6.30
C ILE A 48 -1.33 -20.31 -7.52
N ASP A 49 -1.77 -20.70 -8.71
CA ASP A 49 -1.29 -20.16 -9.99
C ASP A 49 -1.84 -18.76 -10.31
N ILE A 50 -1.64 -17.80 -9.40
CA ILE A 50 -2.03 -16.41 -9.63
C ILE A 50 -1.07 -15.80 -10.66
N PRO A 51 -1.56 -15.29 -11.81
CA PRO A 51 -0.68 -14.74 -12.83
C PRO A 51 0.13 -13.55 -12.28
N ILE A 52 1.45 -13.69 -12.23
CA ILE A 52 2.37 -12.61 -11.81
C ILE A 52 2.61 -11.70 -13.00
N ASN A 53 1.73 -10.71 -13.16
CA ASN A 53 1.81 -9.66 -14.16
C ASN A 53 2.05 -8.31 -13.48
N MET A 54 2.39 -7.30 -14.27
CA MET A 54 2.64 -5.96 -13.73
C MET A 54 1.43 -5.43 -12.93
N PHE A 55 0.20 -5.74 -13.36
CA PHE A 55 -1.03 -5.37 -12.65
C PHE A 55 -1.18 -6.05 -11.28
N THR A 56 -0.98 -7.37 -11.19
CA THR A 56 -1.14 -8.10 -9.92
C THR A 56 -0.06 -7.71 -8.93
N LEU A 57 1.16 -7.46 -9.41
CA LEU A 57 2.24 -6.90 -8.61
C LEU A 57 1.91 -5.50 -8.09
N LEU A 58 1.33 -4.62 -8.93
CA LEU A 58 0.95 -3.26 -8.56
C LEU A 58 -0.18 -3.25 -7.52
N VAL A 59 -1.19 -4.11 -7.69
CA VAL A 59 -2.27 -4.28 -6.73
C VAL A 59 -1.75 -4.82 -5.39
N ALA A 60 -0.89 -5.84 -5.41
CA ALA A 60 -0.25 -6.36 -4.20
C ALA A 60 0.65 -5.30 -3.52
N ALA A 61 1.38 -4.49 -4.30
CA ALA A 61 2.28 -3.46 -3.79
C ALA A 61 1.54 -2.23 -3.24
N LEU A 62 0.41 -1.82 -3.79
CA LEU A 62 -0.33 -0.64 -3.32
C LEU A 62 -1.29 -0.97 -2.18
N PHE A 63 -2.02 -2.07 -2.31
CA PHE A 63 -3.06 -2.44 -1.35
C PHE A 63 -2.55 -3.43 -0.30
N GLY A 64 -1.42 -4.10 -0.51
CA GLY A 64 -0.86 -5.03 0.46
C GLY A 64 -1.72 -6.29 0.60
N ILE A 65 -1.90 -6.72 1.85
CA ILE A 65 -2.73 -7.87 2.23
C ILE A 65 -4.14 -7.83 1.61
N PRO A 66 -4.95 -6.75 1.74
CA PRO A 66 -6.28 -6.74 1.14
C PRO A 66 -6.24 -6.80 -0.39
N GLY A 67 -5.21 -6.24 -1.04
CA GLY A 67 -5.02 -6.37 -2.49
C GLY A 67 -4.81 -7.82 -2.91
N VAL A 68 -3.90 -8.51 -2.23
CA VAL A 68 -3.65 -9.94 -2.46
C VAL A 68 -4.89 -10.78 -2.17
N GLY A 69 -5.65 -10.47 -1.12
CA GLY A 69 -6.93 -11.13 -0.83
C GLY A 69 -7.94 -10.98 -1.97
N THR A 70 -8.07 -9.77 -2.55
CA THR A 70 -8.95 -9.57 -3.70
C THR A 70 -8.47 -10.31 -4.94
N LEU A 71 -7.15 -10.34 -5.20
CA LEU A 71 -6.58 -11.13 -6.30
C LEU A 71 -6.86 -12.62 -6.12
N LEU A 72 -6.73 -13.13 -4.90
CA LEU A 72 -7.04 -14.53 -4.60
C LEU A 72 -8.52 -14.85 -4.85
N ILE A 73 -9.44 -13.98 -4.42
CA ILE A 73 -10.89 -14.14 -4.68
C ILE A 73 -11.18 -14.13 -6.19
N LEU A 74 -10.60 -13.18 -6.93
CA LEU A 74 -10.79 -13.07 -8.38
C LEU A 74 -10.21 -14.27 -9.13
N HIS A 75 -9.10 -14.83 -8.65
CA HIS A 75 -8.48 -16.03 -9.22
C HIS A 75 -9.33 -17.27 -8.94
N LEU A 76 -9.81 -17.45 -7.70
CA LEU A 76 -10.76 -18.52 -7.37
C LEU A 76 -12.08 -18.42 -8.15
N GLY A 77 -12.50 -17.19 -8.48
CA GLY A 77 -13.65 -16.93 -9.34
C GLY A 77 -13.41 -17.11 -10.84
N GLY A 78 -12.20 -17.51 -11.26
CA GLY A 78 -11.84 -17.71 -12.68
C GLY A 78 -11.76 -16.43 -13.51
N MET A 79 -11.67 -15.26 -12.86
CA MET A 79 -11.59 -13.94 -13.53
C MET A 79 -10.14 -13.44 -13.69
N LEU A 80 -9.21 -14.02 -12.94
CA LEU A 80 -7.77 -13.84 -13.14
C LEU A 80 -7.21 -15.09 -13.80
N CYS A 81 -7.26 -15.08 -15.14
CA CYS A 81 -6.56 -16.01 -16.02
C CYS A 81 -5.25 -15.39 -16.49
#